data_AF-A0A2V9LFH0-F1
#
_entry.id   AF-A0A2V9LFH0-F1
#
_cell.length_a   1.000
_cell.length_b   1.000
_cell.length_c   1.000
_cell.angle_alpha   90.00
_cell.angle_beta   90.00
_cell.angle_gamma   90.00
#
_symmetry.space_group_name_H-M   'P 1'
#
loop_
_entity.id
_entity.type
_entity.pdbx_description
1 polymer ?
#
loop_
_entity_poly.entity_id
_entity_poly.type
_entity_poly.pdbx_seq_one_letter_code
_entity_poly.pdbx_strand_id
1 'polypeptide(L)'
;TMLDWLNQEGARAHVFFRRCTLPSKSTIDILDAGGHEIGLHLENSRSLETFLKEKQIVERHVARSVLAVSKHGSGGAKYGFHHYSPYEPERYVEWARHASMRLFLGNLQDPSIEPTHVGDGLLVFPSAFWLEPPWRDTTKFTVDWLLDRAKCRDIVMLVHPENVLADPGLVADFKRVIRKLESRLFQ
;
A
#
# COMPACT_ATOMS: atom_id res chain seq x y z
N THR A 1 2.92 -14.68 10.90
CA THR A 1 2.22 -13.45 10.47
C THR A 1 2.24 -13.37 8.95
N MET A 2 1.51 -12.44 8.31
CA MET A 2 1.60 -12.29 6.85
C MET A 2 3.01 -11.92 6.39
N LEU A 3 3.75 -11.13 7.18
CA LEU A 3 5.15 -10.80 6.89
C LEU A 3 6.05 -12.04 6.90
N ASP A 4 5.84 -12.97 7.84
CA ASP A 4 6.61 -14.23 7.86
C ASP A 4 6.36 -15.07 6.60
N TRP A 5 5.12 -15.10 6.09
CA TRP A 5 4.82 -15.80 4.83
C TRP A 5 5.48 -15.13 3.63
N LEU A 6 5.51 -13.80 3.60
CA LEU A 6 6.23 -13.06 2.55
C LEU A 6 7.74 -13.38 2.60
N ASN A 7 8.35 -13.31 3.78
CA ASN A 7 9.78 -13.63 3.97
C ASN A 7 10.11 -15.07 3.54
N GLN A 8 9.26 -16.04 3.92
CA GLN A 8 9.45 -17.45 3.57
C GLN A 8 9.46 -17.68 2.06
N GLU A 9 8.64 -16.92 1.32
CA GLU A 9 8.50 -17.05 -0.14
C GLU A 9 9.42 -16.08 -0.90
N GLY A 10 10.27 -15.32 -0.18
CA GLY A 10 11.15 -14.30 -0.78
C GLY A 10 10.40 -13.11 -1.40
N ALA A 11 9.14 -12.91 -1.04
CA ALA A 11 8.30 -11.84 -1.54
C ALA A 11 8.48 -10.56 -0.69
N ARG A 12 8.58 -9.43 -1.37
CA ARG A 12 8.73 -8.07 -0.82
C ARG A 12 7.44 -7.29 -0.96
N ALA A 13 7.28 -6.27 -0.13
CA ALA A 13 6.08 -5.44 -0.10
C ALA A 13 6.38 -4.04 0.40
N HIS A 14 5.56 -3.07 -0.02
CA HIS A 14 5.42 -1.79 0.66
C HIS A 14 4.40 -1.96 1.81
N VAL A 15 4.82 -1.67 3.03
CA VAL A 15 4.01 -1.80 4.24
C VAL A 15 3.75 -0.42 4.82
N PHE A 16 2.50 0.04 4.71
CA PHE A 16 2.12 1.40 5.05
C PHE A 16 1.60 1.49 6.49
N PHE A 17 2.16 2.40 7.27
CA PHE A 17 1.78 2.59 8.66
C PHE A 17 1.11 3.93 8.89
N ARG A 18 0.01 3.92 9.66
CA ARG A 18 -0.58 5.14 10.21
C ARG A 18 0.20 5.57 11.43
N ARG A 19 0.03 6.83 11.83
CA ARG A 19 0.57 7.35 13.10
C ARG A 19 0.17 6.51 14.32
N CYS A 20 -1.06 5.99 14.34
CA CYS A 20 -1.57 5.19 15.45
C CYS A 20 -1.21 3.70 15.39
N THR A 21 -0.63 3.24 14.29
CA THR A 21 -0.27 1.83 14.08
C THR A 21 1.22 1.69 13.76
N LEU A 22 2.08 2.57 14.30
CA LEU A 22 3.52 2.48 14.09
C LEU A 22 4.06 1.09 14.46
N PRO A 23 4.98 0.52 13.68
CA PRO A 23 5.44 -0.84 13.88
C PRO A 23 6.23 -0.98 15.18
N SER A 24 6.09 -2.11 15.87
CA SER A 24 6.97 -2.46 16.98
C SER A 24 8.40 -2.73 16.50
N LYS A 25 9.39 -2.72 17.39
CA LYS A 25 10.77 -3.10 17.02
C LYS A 25 10.85 -4.48 16.37
N SER A 26 10.18 -5.48 16.95
CA SER A 26 10.11 -6.83 16.34
C SER A 26 9.45 -6.85 14.96
N THR A 27 8.47 -5.97 14.71
CA THR A 27 7.87 -5.83 13.37
C THR A 27 8.87 -5.23 12.39
N ILE A 28 9.64 -4.21 12.81
CA ILE A 28 10.70 -3.61 11.99
C ILE A 28 11.77 -4.66 11.65
N ASP A 29 12.20 -5.47 12.62
CA ASP A 29 13.20 -6.51 12.40
C ASP A 29 12.74 -7.54 11.36
N ILE A 30 11.47 -7.95 11.38
CA ILE A 30 10.88 -8.86 10.37
C ILE A 30 10.82 -8.18 8.99
N LEU A 31 10.43 -6.90 8.95
CA LEU A 31 10.38 -6.13 7.71
C LEU A 31 11.77 -6.01 7.06
N ASP A 32 12.78 -5.73 7.86
CA ASP A 32 14.17 -5.59 7.43
C ASP A 32 14.74 -6.93 6.94
N ALA A 33 14.47 -8.02 7.66
CA ALA A 33 14.89 -9.36 7.25
C ALA A 33 14.29 -9.79 5.89
N GLY A 34 13.07 -9.35 5.58
CA GLY A 34 12.41 -9.59 4.30
C GLY A 34 12.76 -8.61 3.19
N GLY A 35 13.50 -7.53 3.50
CA GLY A 35 13.74 -6.45 2.55
C GLY A 35 12.46 -5.72 2.13
N HIS A 36 11.51 -5.55 3.05
CA HIS A 36 10.29 -4.79 2.84
C HIS A 36 10.54 -3.27 2.91
N GLU A 37 9.67 -2.49 2.27
CA GLU A 37 9.73 -1.03 2.35
C GLU A 37 8.64 -0.49 3.29
N ILE A 38 9.04 0.37 4.23
CA ILE A 38 8.10 1.04 5.15
C ILE A 38 7.59 2.32 4.47
N GLY A 39 6.26 2.44 4.38
CA GLY A 39 5.57 3.61 3.83
C GLY A 39 4.72 4.35 4.86
N LEU A 40 4.34 5.58 4.52
CA LEU A 40 3.35 6.36 5.25
C LEU A 40 1.94 5.97 4.79
N HIS A 41 1.06 5.57 5.71
CA HIS A 41 -0.38 5.53 5.46
C HIS A 41 -1.03 6.81 5.98
N LEU A 42 -1.16 7.79 5.10
CA LEU A 42 -1.57 9.16 5.40
C LEU A 42 -2.99 9.21 5.99
N GLU A 43 -3.11 9.68 7.22
CA GLU A 43 -4.38 9.79 7.95
C GLU A 43 -4.89 11.25 7.99
N ASN A 44 -4.02 12.19 8.33
CA ASN A 44 -4.32 13.62 8.36
C ASN A 44 -3.81 14.31 7.09
N SER A 45 -4.68 14.38 6.10
CA SER A 45 -4.39 15.01 4.80
C SER A 45 -5.10 16.37 4.64
N ARG A 46 -5.12 17.19 5.70
CA ARG A 46 -5.77 18.53 5.68
C ARG A 46 -4.94 19.59 4.94
N SER A 47 -3.62 19.43 4.97
CA SER A 47 -2.66 20.34 4.35
C SER A 47 -1.31 19.65 4.13
N LEU A 48 -0.46 20.27 3.28
CA LEU A 48 0.92 19.85 3.10
C LEU A 48 1.69 19.80 4.44
N GLU A 49 1.45 20.76 5.34
CA GLU A 49 2.08 20.76 6.67
C GLU A 49 1.71 19.50 7.47
N THR A 50 0.43 19.12 7.49
CA THR A 50 -0.01 17.90 8.20
C THR A 50 0.56 16.64 7.57
N PHE A 51 0.65 16.60 6.24
CA PHE A 51 1.30 15.52 5.50
C PHE A 51 2.77 15.36 5.89
N LEU A 52 3.55 16.45 5.85
CA LEU A 52 4.97 16.44 6.18
C LEU A 52 5.19 16.06 7.65
N LYS A 53 4.29 16.49 8.54
CA LYS A 53 4.33 16.12 9.96
C LYS A 53 4.11 14.63 10.17
N GLU A 54 3.17 14.00 9.47
CA GLU A 54 2.97 12.55 9.56
C GLU A 54 4.16 11.77 9.01
N LYS A 55 4.72 12.19 7.87
CA LYS A 55 5.96 11.64 7.33
C LYS A 55 7.08 11.67 8.38
N GLN A 56 7.33 12.83 8.97
CA GLN A 56 8.36 12.99 10.02
C GLN A 56 8.11 12.14 11.27
N ILE A 57 6.86 11.81 11.60
CA ILE A 57 6.56 10.93 12.73
C ILE A 57 6.98 9.49 12.40
N VAL A 58 6.63 9.00 11.21
CA VAL A 58 7.04 7.66 10.77
C VAL A 58 8.56 7.59 10.65
N GLU A 59 9.21 8.56 9.98
CA GLU A 59 10.66 8.59 9.78
C GLU A 59 11.44 8.58 11.09
N ARG A 60 11.02 9.38 12.08
CA ARG A 60 11.64 9.37 13.41
C ARG A 60 11.47 8.05 14.14
N HIS A 61 10.31 7.41 13.96
CA HIS A 61 10.02 6.11 14.60
C HIS A 61 10.85 4.97 13.99
N VAL A 62 11.01 4.95 12.67
CA VAL A 62 11.76 3.90 11.95
C VAL A 62 13.24 4.22 11.72
N ALA A 63 13.67 5.41 12.17
CA ALA A 63 15.04 5.93 12.06
C ALA A 63 15.62 5.93 10.62
N ARG A 64 14.78 6.16 9.61
CA ARG A 64 15.18 6.21 8.19
C ARG A 64 14.18 7.02 7.36
N SER A 65 14.58 7.41 6.15
CA SER A 65 13.69 8.09 5.21
C SER A 65 12.54 7.19 4.76
N VAL A 66 11.35 7.77 4.65
CA VAL A 66 10.15 7.10 4.14
C VAL A 66 9.88 7.64 2.74
N LEU A 67 9.91 6.75 1.74
CA LEU A 67 9.89 7.10 0.32
C LEU A 67 8.58 6.73 -0.39
N ALA A 68 7.63 6.12 0.32
CA ALA A 68 6.33 5.73 -0.22
C ALA A 68 5.20 6.24 0.67
N VAL A 69 4.11 6.71 0.04
CA VAL A 69 2.89 7.13 0.72
C VAL A 69 1.67 6.52 0.07
N SER A 70 0.71 6.13 0.90
CA SER A 70 -0.64 5.74 0.52
C SER A 70 -1.65 6.56 1.32
N LYS A 71 -2.80 6.90 0.73
CA LYS A 71 -3.88 7.58 1.46
C LYS A 71 -4.74 6.54 2.20
N HIS A 72 -4.95 6.75 3.50
CA HIS A 72 -5.87 5.94 4.29
C HIS A 72 -7.31 6.25 3.91
N GLY A 73 -7.90 5.40 3.05
CA GLY A 73 -9.33 5.34 2.72
C GLY A 73 -9.94 6.63 2.15
N SER A 74 -11.13 6.47 1.57
CA SER A 74 -12.02 7.55 1.19
C SER A 74 -13.46 7.12 1.45
N GLY A 75 -14.25 7.96 2.12
CA GLY A 75 -15.66 7.69 2.39
C GLY A 75 -16.20 8.46 3.59
N GLY A 76 -17.51 8.39 3.84
CA GLY A 76 -18.17 9.12 4.93
C GLY A 76 -17.83 8.65 6.35
N ALA A 77 -17.08 7.55 6.49
CA ALA A 77 -16.77 6.96 7.78
C ALA A 77 -15.44 7.49 8.37
N LYS A 78 -15.50 7.89 9.64
CA LYS A 78 -14.35 8.43 10.39
C LYS A 78 -13.67 7.32 11.20
N TYR A 79 -12.60 6.73 10.66
CA TYR A 79 -11.87 5.60 11.27
C TYR A 79 -10.75 5.99 12.26
N GLY A 80 -10.69 7.25 12.68
CA GLY A 80 -9.66 7.73 13.61
C GLY A 80 -9.85 9.19 14.02
N PHE A 81 -9.21 9.59 15.12
CA PHE A 81 -9.30 10.98 15.62
C PHE A 81 -8.77 11.98 14.60
N HIS A 82 -7.65 11.63 13.95
CA HIS A 82 -6.99 12.49 12.96
C HIS A 82 -7.48 12.27 11.53
N HIS A 83 -8.26 11.22 11.28
CA HIS A 83 -8.72 10.85 9.95
C HIS A 83 -9.40 12.02 9.23
N TYR A 84 -8.83 12.37 8.07
CA TYR A 84 -9.43 13.28 7.10
C TYR A 84 -10.02 12.46 5.96
N SER A 85 -11.36 12.41 5.92
CA SER A 85 -12.12 11.58 4.99
C SER A 85 -12.17 12.05 3.54
N PRO A 86 -12.10 13.38 3.21
CA PRO A 86 -12.06 13.80 1.82
C PRO A 86 -10.89 13.17 1.07
N TYR A 87 -11.13 12.87 -0.19
CA TYR A 87 -10.17 12.20 -1.07
C TYR A 87 -9.85 13.11 -2.25
N GLU A 88 -8.65 13.69 -2.19
CA GLU A 88 -8.22 14.78 -3.07
C GLU A 88 -6.91 14.35 -3.74
N PRO A 89 -6.96 13.40 -4.69
CA PRO A 89 -5.76 12.78 -5.26
C PRO A 89 -4.80 13.79 -5.89
N GLU A 90 -5.30 14.88 -6.45
CA GLU A 90 -4.50 15.95 -7.04
C GLU A 90 -3.58 16.60 -6.00
N ARG A 91 -4.09 16.83 -4.78
CA ARG A 91 -3.28 17.36 -3.67
C ARG A 91 -2.21 16.37 -3.25
N TYR A 92 -2.55 15.08 -3.19
CA TYR A 92 -1.61 14.05 -2.75
C TYR A 92 -0.49 13.84 -3.76
N VAL A 93 -0.77 13.97 -5.05
CA VAL A 93 0.24 14.00 -6.13
C VAL A 93 1.20 15.16 -5.91
N GLU A 94 0.70 16.37 -5.68
CA GLU A 94 1.53 17.56 -5.44
C GLU A 94 2.43 17.38 -4.20
N TRP A 95 1.87 16.88 -3.10
CA TRP A 95 2.61 16.70 -1.85
C TRP A 95 3.63 15.57 -1.92
N ALA A 96 3.29 14.45 -2.58
CA ALA A 96 4.22 13.37 -2.83
C ALA A 96 5.40 13.85 -3.69
N ARG A 97 5.14 14.66 -4.72
CA ARG A 97 6.19 15.31 -5.51
C ARG A 97 7.08 16.21 -4.66
N HIS A 98 6.49 17.10 -3.86
CA HIS A 98 7.22 18.00 -2.97
C HIS A 98 8.12 17.24 -1.97
N ALA A 99 7.67 16.07 -1.51
CA ALA A 99 8.41 15.25 -0.56
C ALA A 99 9.29 14.17 -1.21
N SER A 100 9.37 14.13 -2.54
CA SER A 100 10.09 13.11 -3.31
C SER A 100 9.69 11.68 -2.94
N MET A 101 8.39 11.44 -2.79
CA MET A 101 7.81 10.15 -2.41
C MET A 101 7.03 9.53 -3.58
N ARG A 102 7.00 8.20 -3.65
CA ARG A 102 6.09 7.43 -4.52
C ARG A 102 4.68 7.44 -3.95
N LEU A 103 3.67 7.50 -4.82
CA LEU A 103 2.26 7.61 -4.41
C LEU A 103 1.43 6.38 -4.82
N PHE A 104 0.87 5.71 -3.81
CA PHE A 104 -0.01 4.54 -3.94
C PHE A 104 -1.43 4.91 -3.52
N LEU A 105 -2.27 5.30 -4.48
CA LEU A 105 -3.65 5.72 -4.20
C LEU A 105 -4.58 4.51 -4.00
N GLY A 106 -4.49 3.50 -4.87
CA GLY A 106 -5.13 2.19 -4.69
C GLY A 106 -6.66 2.15 -4.59
N ASN A 107 -7.36 3.29 -4.53
CA ASN A 107 -8.81 3.34 -4.30
C ASN A 107 -9.65 3.07 -5.55
N LEU A 108 -9.08 3.16 -6.75
CA LEU A 108 -9.78 2.63 -7.92
C LEU A 108 -9.77 1.11 -7.85
N GLN A 109 -10.92 0.51 -8.16
CA GLN A 109 -11.15 -0.93 -8.08
C GLN A 109 -10.92 -1.65 -9.42
N ASP A 110 -10.49 -0.93 -10.45
CA ASP A 110 -10.13 -1.51 -11.76
C ASP A 110 -8.60 -1.68 -11.85
N PRO A 111 -8.04 -2.84 -11.45
CA PRO A 111 -6.60 -3.08 -11.50
C PRO A 111 -6.03 -3.15 -12.92
N SER A 112 -6.85 -2.92 -13.96
CA SER A 112 -6.37 -2.86 -15.32
C SER A 112 -5.77 -1.51 -15.70
N ILE A 113 -6.07 -0.46 -14.93
CA ILE A 113 -5.53 0.90 -15.09
C ILE A 113 -4.03 0.90 -14.77
N GLU A 114 -3.23 1.36 -15.73
CA GLU A 114 -1.78 1.37 -15.62
C GLU A 114 -1.28 2.56 -14.78
N PRO A 115 -0.12 2.41 -14.11
CA PRO A 115 0.50 3.52 -13.41
C PRO A 115 0.93 4.61 -14.39
N THR A 116 0.88 5.86 -13.94
CA THR A 116 1.24 7.03 -14.75
C THR A 116 2.42 7.77 -14.14
N HIS A 117 3.29 8.29 -15.00
CA HIS A 117 4.32 9.24 -14.58
C HIS A 117 3.73 10.65 -14.64
N VAL A 118 3.86 11.40 -13.55
CA VAL A 118 3.39 12.78 -13.45
C VAL A 118 4.59 13.71 -13.25
N GLY A 119 4.73 14.70 -14.14
CA GLY A 119 5.78 15.73 -14.04
C GLY A 119 7.19 15.14 -14.04
N ASP A 120 8.00 15.55 -13.05
CA ASP A 120 9.43 15.26 -12.88
C ASP A 120 9.74 13.78 -12.50
N GLY A 121 8.94 12.82 -12.96
CA GLY A 121 9.18 11.39 -12.76
C GLY A 121 8.45 10.76 -11.55
N LEU A 122 7.44 11.44 -10.97
CA LEU A 122 6.61 10.83 -9.93
C LEU A 122 5.77 9.70 -10.51
N LEU A 123 6.00 8.47 -10.04
CA LEU A 123 5.17 7.32 -10.36
C LEU A 123 3.92 7.28 -9.47
N VAL A 124 2.74 7.28 -10.10
CA VAL A 124 1.44 7.23 -9.43
C VAL A 124 0.72 5.94 -9.78
N PHE A 125 0.29 5.21 -8.75
CA PHE A 125 -0.55 4.02 -8.88
C PHE A 125 -2.00 4.37 -8.54
N PRO A 126 -2.85 4.66 -9.55
CA PRO A 126 -4.21 5.15 -9.30
C PRO A 126 -5.15 4.03 -8.81
N SER A 127 -4.82 2.78 -9.12
CA SER A 127 -5.65 1.60 -8.90
C SER A 127 -4.88 0.45 -8.28
N ALA A 128 -5.59 -0.47 -7.65
CA ALA A 128 -5.03 -1.70 -7.11
C ALA A 128 -5.97 -2.89 -7.33
N PHE A 129 -5.38 -4.09 -7.36
CA PHE A 129 -6.11 -5.33 -7.19
C PHE A 129 -6.37 -5.52 -5.70
N TRP A 130 -7.63 -5.35 -5.28
CA TRP A 130 -8.05 -5.63 -3.92
C TRP A 130 -8.21 -7.13 -3.74
N LEU A 131 -7.45 -7.74 -2.83
CA LEU A 131 -7.61 -9.18 -2.59
C LEU A 131 -9.02 -9.49 -2.07
N GLU A 132 -9.52 -8.61 -1.19
CA GLU A 132 -10.82 -8.66 -0.57
C GLU A 132 -11.98 -8.52 -1.59
N PRO A 133 -12.89 -9.52 -1.69
CA PRO A 133 -13.99 -9.54 -2.65
C PRO A 133 -14.89 -8.30 -2.72
N PRO A 134 -15.27 -7.65 -1.60
CA PRO A 134 -16.19 -6.49 -1.66
C PRO A 134 -15.65 -5.27 -2.41
N TRP A 135 -14.34 -5.23 -2.64
CA TRP A 135 -13.64 -4.06 -3.21
C TRP A 135 -13.13 -4.30 -4.63
N ARG A 136 -13.58 -5.37 -5.29
CA ARG A 136 -13.30 -5.62 -6.71
C ARG A 136 -14.46 -6.36 -7.39
N ASP A 137 -14.52 -6.26 -8.70
CA ASP A 137 -15.35 -7.14 -9.51
C ASP A 137 -14.76 -8.56 -9.49
N THR A 138 -15.37 -9.47 -8.73
CA THR A 138 -14.90 -10.84 -8.56
C THR A 138 -15.13 -11.73 -9.78
N THR A 139 -15.93 -11.29 -10.74
CA THR A 139 -16.17 -12.01 -12.00
C THR A 139 -15.11 -11.65 -13.04
N LYS A 140 -14.71 -10.37 -13.09
CA LYS A 140 -13.73 -9.85 -14.05
C LYS A 140 -12.29 -9.96 -13.54
N PHE A 141 -12.05 -9.65 -12.27
CA PHE A 141 -10.72 -9.58 -11.68
C PHE A 141 -10.53 -10.69 -10.65
N THR A 142 -10.41 -11.93 -11.11
CA THR A 142 -10.13 -13.09 -10.26
C THR A 142 -8.65 -13.15 -9.83
N VAL A 143 -8.32 -14.02 -8.85
CA VAL A 143 -6.92 -14.32 -8.53
C VAL A 143 -6.20 -14.93 -9.73
N ASP A 144 -6.88 -15.74 -10.54
CA ASP A 144 -6.32 -16.29 -11.79
C ASP A 144 -6.00 -15.18 -12.79
N TRP A 145 -6.89 -14.19 -12.92
CA TRP A 145 -6.64 -13.01 -13.74
C TRP A 145 -5.38 -12.26 -13.27
N LEU A 146 -5.22 -12.06 -11.96
CA LEU A 146 -4.02 -11.43 -11.39
C LEU A 146 -2.77 -12.23 -11.74
N LEU A 147 -2.80 -13.55 -11.50
CA LEU A 147 -1.68 -14.44 -11.76
C LEU A 147 -1.25 -14.45 -13.23
N ASP A 148 -2.19 -14.31 -14.16
CA ASP A 148 -1.89 -14.27 -15.59
C ASP A 148 -1.42 -12.90 -16.05
N ARG A 149 -2.05 -11.82 -15.58
CA ARG A 149 -1.71 -10.46 -16.01
C ARG A 149 -0.41 -9.95 -15.40
N ALA A 150 -0.09 -10.34 -14.18
CA ALA A 150 1.14 -9.96 -13.50
C ALA A 150 2.41 -10.55 -14.16
N LYS A 151 2.28 -11.54 -15.05
CA LYS A 151 3.40 -12.07 -15.85
C LYS A 151 3.90 -11.07 -16.91
N CYS A 152 3.02 -10.18 -17.36
CA CYS A 152 3.30 -9.29 -18.48
C CYS A 152 3.42 -7.83 -18.09
N ARG A 153 3.02 -7.45 -16.87
CA ARG A 153 3.11 -6.08 -16.36
C ARG A 153 2.99 -6.05 -14.83
N ASP A 154 3.46 -4.96 -14.24
CA ASP A 154 3.33 -4.74 -12.81
C ASP A 154 1.86 -4.42 -12.44
N ILE A 155 1.36 -5.06 -11.38
CA ILE A 155 0.03 -4.82 -10.82
C ILE A 155 0.20 -4.63 -9.31
N VAL A 156 -0.31 -3.52 -8.79
CA VAL A 156 -0.35 -3.29 -7.34
C VAL A 156 -1.47 -4.16 -6.76
N MET A 157 -1.10 -5.08 -5.88
CA MET A 157 -2.07 -5.80 -5.04
C MET A 157 -2.17 -5.09 -3.69
N LEU A 158 -3.40 -4.76 -3.28
CA LEU A 158 -3.69 -4.15 -1.98
C LEU A 158 -4.30 -5.21 -1.07
N VAL A 159 -3.81 -5.26 0.18
CA VAL A 159 -4.30 -6.16 1.22
C VAL A 159 -4.42 -5.42 2.56
N HIS A 160 -5.49 -5.69 3.29
CA HIS A 160 -5.57 -5.34 4.71
C HIS A 160 -5.26 -6.59 5.55
N PRO A 161 -4.21 -6.56 6.38
CA PRO A 161 -3.81 -7.75 7.14
C PRO A 161 -4.92 -8.32 8.02
N GLU A 162 -5.71 -7.45 8.67
CA GLU A 162 -6.82 -7.87 9.53
C GLU A 162 -7.90 -8.66 8.75
N ASN A 163 -8.29 -8.16 7.57
CA ASN A 163 -9.29 -8.82 6.73
C ASN A 163 -8.78 -10.17 6.21
N VAL A 164 -7.53 -10.19 5.71
CA VAL A 164 -6.94 -11.41 5.16
C VAL A 164 -6.78 -12.48 6.23
N LEU A 165 -6.30 -12.11 7.41
CA LEU A 165 -6.10 -13.06 8.51
C LEU A 165 -7.40 -13.59 9.11
N ALA A 166 -8.51 -12.87 8.97
CA ALA A 166 -9.82 -13.27 9.45
C ALA A 166 -10.55 -14.27 8.53
N ASP A 167 -10.14 -14.38 7.26
CA ASP A 167 -10.80 -15.22 6.24
C ASP A 167 -9.84 -16.30 5.70
N PRO A 168 -10.07 -17.60 5.99
CA PRO A 168 -9.24 -18.69 5.49
C PRO A 168 -9.11 -18.76 3.96
N GLY A 169 -10.14 -18.34 3.22
CA GLY A 169 -10.12 -18.23 1.76
C GLY A 169 -9.14 -17.15 1.30
N LEU A 170 -9.17 -15.97 1.93
CA LEU A 170 -8.20 -14.91 1.63
C LEU A 170 -6.77 -15.29 2.02
N VAL A 171 -6.58 -16.02 3.14
CA VAL A 171 -5.27 -16.58 3.48
C VAL A 171 -4.77 -17.52 2.38
N ALA A 172 -5.63 -18.40 1.86
CA ALA A 172 -5.27 -19.33 0.80
C ALA A 172 -4.91 -18.59 -0.50
N ASP A 173 -5.72 -17.61 -0.90
CA ASP A 173 -5.47 -16.79 -2.09
C ASP A 173 -4.19 -15.96 -1.95
N PHE A 174 -3.98 -15.31 -0.81
CA PHE A 174 -2.76 -14.54 -0.54
C PHE A 174 -1.51 -15.43 -0.66
N LYS A 175 -1.51 -16.58 0.02
CA LYS A 175 -0.40 -17.55 -0.03
C LYS A 175 -0.16 -18.06 -1.45
N ARG A 176 -1.23 -18.29 -2.21
CA ARG A 176 -1.14 -18.71 -3.61
C ARG A 176 -0.48 -17.63 -4.47
N VAL A 177 -0.82 -16.36 -4.27
CA VAL A 177 -0.25 -15.23 -5.03
C VAL A 177 1.24 -15.07 -4.73
N ILE A 178 1.63 -14.96 -3.46
CA ILE A 178 3.03 -14.69 -3.07
C ILE A 178 4.00 -15.81 -3.47
N ARG A 179 3.50 -17.04 -3.65
CA ARG A 179 4.29 -18.19 -4.16
C ARG A 179 4.53 -18.17 -5.65
N LYS A 180 3.65 -17.52 -6.41
CA LYS A 180 3.61 -17.63 -7.87
C LYS A 180 4.07 -16.36 -8.58
N LEU A 181 4.03 -15.22 -7.91
CA LEU A 181 4.41 -13.94 -8.49
C LEU A 181 5.69 -13.42 -7.88
N GLU A 182 6.55 -12.88 -8.75
CA GLU A 182 7.67 -12.06 -8.31
C GLU A 182 7.16 -10.70 -7.85
N SER A 183 7.58 -10.29 -6.66
CA SER A 183 7.33 -8.95 -6.14
C SER A 183 8.50 -8.01 -6.45
N ARG A 184 8.18 -6.77 -6.82
CA ARG A 184 9.17 -5.73 -7.09
C ARG A 184 9.00 -4.56 -6.13
N LEU A 185 10.13 -3.98 -5.74
CA LEU A 185 10.18 -2.63 -5.17
C LEU A 185 10.60 -1.70 -6.31
N PHE A 186 9.91 -0.58 -6.47
CA PHE A 186 10.27 0.42 -7.45
C PHE A 186 11.55 1.12 -6.98
N GLN A 187 12.62 1.02 -7.77
CA GLN A 187 13.88 1.72 -7.53
C GLN A 187 13.74 3.19 -7.89
#